data_AF-A0A2W6EUW5-F1
#
_entry.id   AF-A0A2W6EUW5-F1
#
_cell.length_a   1.000
_cell.length_b   1.000
_cell.length_c   1.000
_cell.angle_alpha   90.00
_cell.angle_beta   90.00
_cell.angle_gamma   90.00
#
_symmetry.space_group_name_H-M   'P 1'
#
loop_
_entity.id
_entity.type
_entity.pdbx_description
1 polymer ?
#
loop_
_entity_poly.entity_id
_entity_poly.type
_entity_poly.pdbx_seq_one_letter_code
_entity_poly.pdbx_strand_id
1 'polypeptide(L)' 'MLDGAPIAERPRPLRFVTAVLARLNTETGLLHYLIAGHPPPLVVRGGRVVKELAYPRRCPLCTVVSRSHGRVGKSTASRG' A
#
# COMPACT_ATOMS: atom_id res chain seq x y z
N MET A 1 43.22 19.85 -24.31
CA MET A 1 43.49 18.65 -23.49
C MET A 1 42.27 18.49 -22.60
N LEU A 2 41.52 17.40 -22.79
CA LEU A 2 40.12 17.27 -22.37
C LEU A 2 40.03 16.72 -20.94
N ASP A 3 39.39 17.46 -20.03
CA ASP A 3 39.01 16.95 -18.70
C ASP A 3 37.65 16.23 -18.79
N GLY A 4 37.63 15.11 -19.52
CA GLY A 4 36.45 14.29 -19.72
C GLY A 4 36.39 13.14 -18.72
N ALA A 5 35.95 13.41 -17.49
CA ALA A 5 35.62 12.31 -16.56
C ALA A 5 34.44 11.50 -17.15
N PRO A 6 34.54 10.18 -17.29
CA PRO A 6 33.43 9.38 -17.79
C PRO A 6 32.27 9.49 -16.81
N ILE A 7 31.12 9.94 -17.30
CA ILE A 7 29.86 9.92 -16.58
C ILE A 7 29.53 8.45 -16.30
N ALA A 8 29.89 7.99 -15.10
CA ALA A 8 29.51 6.68 -14.63
C ALA A 8 27.98 6.57 -14.66
N GLU A 9 27.49 5.45 -15.17
CA GLU A 9 26.07 5.16 -15.26
C GLU A 9 25.44 5.28 -13.87
N ARG A 10 24.53 6.25 -13.69
CA ARG A 10 23.86 6.46 -12.41
C ARG A 10 22.84 5.35 -12.23
N PRO A 11 22.92 4.52 -11.16
CA PRO A 11 21.90 3.52 -10.89
C PRO A 11 20.54 4.19 -10.89
N ARG A 12 19.61 3.67 -11.71
CA ARG A 12 18.25 4.19 -11.73
C ARG A 12 17.68 3.99 -10.31
N PRO A 13 17.12 5.04 -9.68
CA PRO A 13 16.53 4.88 -8.35
C PRO A 13 15.48 3.77 -8.40
N LEU A 14 15.52 2.88 -7.40
CA LEU A 14 14.49 1.87 -7.21
C LEU A 14 13.13 2.57 -7.23
N ARG A 15 12.29 2.24 -8.22
CA ARG A 15 10.94 2.79 -8.33
C ARG A 15 10.04 1.98 -7.42
N PHE A 16 9.96 2.37 -6.15
CA PHE A 16 8.96 1.84 -5.23
C PHE A 16 7.74 2.74 -5.16
N VAL A 17 6.57 2.14 -4.96
CA VAL A 17 5.28 2.85 -4.93
C VAL A 17 4.55 2.48 -3.66
N THR A 18 4.09 3.47 -2.90
CA THR A 18 3.17 3.26 -1.77
C THR A 18 1.75 3.12 -2.29
N ALA A 19 1.01 2.11 -1.84
CA ALA A 19 -0.33 1.85 -2.34
C ALA A 19 -1.23 1.24 -1.27
N VAL A 20 -2.54 1.40 -1.48
CA VAL A 20 -3.59 0.65 -0.81
C VAL A 20 -4.35 -0.12 -1.89
N LEU A 21 -4.44 -1.44 -1.75
CA LEU A 21 -5.29 -2.27 -2.61
C LEU A 21 -6.44 -2.81 -1.78
N ALA A 22 -7.66 -2.69 -2.30
CA ALA A 22 -8.85 -3.16 -1.59
C ALA A 22 -9.87 -3.79 -2.53
N ARG A 23 -10.61 -4.77 -2.00
CA ARG A 23 -11.76 -5.39 -2.65
C ARG A 23 -12.95 -5.37 -1.69
N LEU A 24 -14.02 -4.71 -2.10
CA LEU A 24 -15.28 -4.63 -1.37
C LEU A 24 -16.29 -5.59 -1.99
N ASN A 25 -16.87 -6.47 -1.19
CA ASN A 25 -18.11 -7.16 -1.56
C ASN A 25 -19.29 -6.27 -1.15
N THR A 26 -20.09 -5.82 -2.13
CA THR A 26 -21.19 -4.86 -1.92
C THR A 26 -22.45 -5.51 -1.33
N GLU A 27 -22.64 -6.82 -1.51
CA GLU A 27 -23.76 -7.58 -0.96
C GLU A 27 -23.60 -7.78 0.55
N THR A 28 -22.39 -8.11 0.99
CA THR A 28 -22.08 -8.42 2.40
C THR A 28 -21.44 -7.25 3.16
N GLY A 29 -20.91 -6.25 2.45
CA GLY A 29 -20.15 -5.15 3.03
C GLY A 29 -18.73 -5.54 3.51
N LEU A 30 -18.22 -6.71 3.12
CA LEU A 30 -16.90 -7.18 3.51
C LEU A 30 -15.79 -6.53 2.69
N LEU A 31 -14.87 -5.84 3.36
CA LEU A 31 -13.71 -5.19 2.77
C LEU A 31 -12.43 -5.99 3.07
N HIS A 32 -11.80 -6.51 2.03
CA HIS A 32 -10.44 -7.05 2.08
C HIS A 32 -9.46 -5.98 1.64
N TYR A 33 -8.35 -5.80 2.36
CA TYR A 33 -7.40 -4.75 2.03
C TYR A 33 -5.94 -5.12 2.34
N LEU A 34 -5.04 -4.42 1.66
CA LEU A 34 -3.59 -4.51 1.80
C LEU A 34 -2.99 -3.10 1.76
N ILE A 35 -2.12 -2.80 2.72
CA ILE A 35 -1.42 -1.52 2.85
C ILE A 35 0.07 -1.75 2.55
N ALA A 36 0.53 -1.23 1.42
CA ALA A 36 1.93 -1.29 0.98
C ALA A 36 2.58 0.08 1.18
N GLY A 37 3.28 0.26 2.30
CA GLY A 37 4.02 1.48 2.63
C GLY A 37 3.19 2.75 2.82
N HIS A 38 1.86 2.68 2.73
CA HIS A 38 0.97 3.84 2.79
C HIS A 38 0.54 4.17 4.24
N PRO A 39 0.29 5.44 4.61
CA PRO A 39 -0.48 5.83 5.79
C PRO A 39 -1.79 5.04 5.94
N PRO A 40 -2.29 4.78 7.16
CA PRO A 40 -3.51 4.01 7.35
C PRO A 40 -4.68 4.69 6.64
N PRO A 41 -5.37 3.97 5.72
CA PRO A 41 -6.48 4.54 4.99
C PRO A 41 -7.75 4.62 5.85
N LEU A 42 -8.56 5.65 5.59
CA LEU A 42 -9.85 5.86 6.25
C LEU A 42 -10.99 5.27 5.41
N VAL A 43 -11.95 4.63 6.08
CA VAL A 43 -13.21 4.18 5.49
C VAL A 43 -14.25 5.27 5.70
N VAL A 44 -14.82 5.77 4.61
CA VAL A 44 -15.89 6.77 4.62
C VAL A 44 -17.21 6.13 4.16
N ARG A 45 -18.30 6.41 4.87
CA ARG A 45 -19.66 5.98 4.54
C ARG A 45 -20.64 7.11 4.85
N GLY A 46 -21.49 7.45 3.89
CA GLY A 46 -22.46 8.54 4.06
C GLY A 46 -21.82 9.87 4.45
N GLY A 47 -20.62 10.16 3.91
CA GLY A 47 -19.86 11.38 4.23
C GLY A 47 -19.14 11.36 5.59
N ARG A 48 -19.23 10.27 6.38
CA ARG A 48 -18.58 10.16 7.69
C ARG A 48 -17.45 9.15 7.68
N VAL A 49 -16.34 9.47 8.34
CA VAL A 49 -15.28 8.50 8.63
C VAL A 49 -15.81 7.52 9.67
N VAL A 50 -15.87 6.24 9.32
CA VAL A 50 -16.40 5.19 10.20
C VAL A 50 -15.32 4.27 10.75
N LYS A 51 -14.13 4.24 10.12
CA LYS A 51 -13.02 3.38 10.56
C LYS A 51 -11.68 3.80 9.96
N GLU A 52 -10.60 3.64 10.70
CA GLU A 52 -9.23 3.62 10.18
C GLU A 52 -8.77 2.16 10.00
N LEU A 53 -8.21 1.83 8.84
CA LEU A 53 -7.75 0.48 8.55
C LEU A 53 -6.32 0.27 9.10
N ALA A 54 -6.23 -0.08 10.38
CA ALA A 54 -4.97 -0.45 11.01
C ALA A 54 -4.61 -1.92 10.72
N TYR A 55 -3.51 -2.14 10.00
CA TYR A 55 -2.90 -3.47 9.76
C TYR A 55 -1.39 -3.31 9.60
N PRO A 56 -0.53 -4.31 9.95
CA PRO A 56 0.91 -4.18 9.79
C PRO A 56 1.26 -3.75 8.36
N ARG A 57 1.89 -2.58 8.28
CA ARG A 57 2.32 -1.96 7.03
C ARG A 57 3.29 -2.91 6.33
N ARG A 58 3.04 -3.19 5.07
CA ARG A 58 4.01 -3.89 4.24
C ARG A 58 5.00 -2.90 3.66
N CYS A 59 6.12 -3.42 3.16
CA CYS A 59 6.98 -2.64 2.30
C CYS A 59 6.18 -2.09 1.09
N PRO A 60 6.58 -0.92 0.56
CA PRO A 60 6.09 -0.42 -0.71
C PRO A 60 6.13 -1.49 -1.82
N LEU A 61 5.28 -1.34 -2.83
CA LEU A 61 5.33 -2.20 -4.01
C LEU A 61 6.69 -2.09 -4.69
N CYS A 62 7.09 -3.15 -5.40
CA CYS A 62 8.40 -3.29 -6.03
C CYS A 62 9.59 -3.33 -5.05
N THR A 63 9.34 -3.56 -3.76
CA THR A 63 10.40 -3.89 -2.80
C THR A 63 10.69 -5.38 -2.83
N VAL A 64 11.94 -5.77 -3.06
CA VAL A 64 12.39 -7.16 -2.85
C VAL A 64 12.44 -7.39 -1.34
N VAL A 65 11.53 -8.22 -0.83
CA VAL A 65 11.50 -8.62 0.58
C VAL A 65 11.85 -10.09 0.69
N SER A 66 12.73 -10.46 1.62
CA SER A 66 12.89 -11.87 2.03
C SER A 66 11.54 -12.37 2.51
N ARG A 67 11.07 -13.51 1.97
CA ARG A 67 9.67 -13.95 2.03
C ARG A 67 9.08 -13.84 3.45
N SER A 68 8.20 -12.86 3.65
CA SER A 68 7.22 -12.87 4.72
C SER A 68 5.84 -13.14 4.11
N HIS A 69 5.14 -14.17 4.60
CA HIS A 69 3.80 -14.49 4.13
C HIS A 69 2.89 -13.28 4.30
N GLY A 70 2.44 -12.75 3.18
CA GLY A 70 1.60 -11.57 3.17
C GLY A 70 0.26 -11.81 3.83
N ARG A 71 0.02 -11.23 5.01
CA ARG A 71 -1.31 -11.27 5.64
C ARG A 71 -2.26 -10.19 5.09
N VAL A 72 -3.49 -10.56 4.77
CA VAL A 72 -4.54 -9.69 4.24
C VAL A 72 -5.49 -9.30 5.37
N GLY A 73 -5.75 -8.00 5.52
CA GLY A 73 -6.72 -7.49 6.49
C GLY A 73 -8.16 -7.73 6.03
N LYS A 74 -9.05 -8.03 6.98
CA LYS A 74 -10.51 -8.14 6.76
C LYS A 74 -11.22 -7.13 7.66
N SER A 75 -12.20 -6.42 7.13
CA SER A 75 -13.08 -5.55 7.92
C SER A 75 -14.52 -5.68 7.43
N THR A 76 -15.46 -5.83 8.36
CA THR A 76 -16.89 -5.64 8.12
C THR A 76 -17.25 -4.20 8.47
N ALA A 77 -18.16 -3.60 7.70
CA ALA A 77 -18.79 -2.34 8.07
C ALA A 77 -20.12 -2.67 8.78
N SER A 78 -20.32 -2.16 9.99
CA SER A 78 -21.63 -2.28 10.64
C SER A 78 -22.68 -1.53 9.81
N ARG A 79 -23.91 -2.07 9.78
CA ARG A 79 -25.07 -1.36 9.24
C ARG A 79 -25.31 -0.16 10.18
N GLY A 80 -24.96 1.03 9.69
CA GLY A 80 -25.44 2.29 10.24
C GLY A 80 -26.70 2.71 9.51
#